data_AF-A0A7V2WEA7-F1
#
_entry.id   AF-A0A7V2WEA7-F1
#
_cell.length_a   1.000
_cell.length_b   1.000
_cell.length_c   1.000
_cell.angle_alpha   90.00
_cell.angle_beta   90.00
_cell.angle_gamma   90.00
#
_symmetry.space_group_name_H-M   'P 1'
#
loop_
_entity.id
_entity.type
_entity.pdbx_description
1 polymer ?
#
loop_
_entity_poly.entity_id
_entity_poly.type
_entity_poly.pdbx_seq_one_letter_code
_entity_poly.pdbx_strand_id
1 'polypeptide(L)'
;INCVVFKNKEEKEAQEVARFCRENGLQIRFIHQMNLETGEFSVVDGGEGGDCKNCNRLRLTANGEIRPCLFNDLSYSTKNRPVDEAFQLALQNKPKAGTRSLSGKFYGIGG
;
A
#
# COMPACT_ATOMS: atom_id res chain seq x y z
N ILE A 1 0.13 -9.81 -12.38
CA ILE A 1 -1.21 -9.19 -12.28
C ILE A 1 -1.57 -9.01 -10.81
N ASN A 2 -2.06 -7.83 -10.43
CA ASN A 2 -2.65 -7.57 -9.12
C ASN A 2 -4.16 -7.61 -9.25
N CYS A 3 -4.81 -8.50 -8.51
CA CYS A 3 -6.27 -8.63 -8.47
C CYS A 3 -6.75 -8.24 -7.08
N VAL A 4 -7.57 -7.20 -6.98
CA VAL A 4 -8.18 -6.81 -5.70
C VAL A 4 -9.42 -7.67 -5.49
N VAL A 5 -9.53 -8.29 -4.31
CA VAL A 5 -10.64 -9.17 -3.91
C VAL A 5 -11.38 -8.57 -2.72
N PHE A 6 -12.68 -8.77 -2.65
CA PHE A 6 -13.53 -8.19 -1.59
C PHE A 6 -13.67 -9.13 -0.40
N LYS A 7 -13.80 -10.42 -0.68
CA LYS A 7 -13.91 -11.49 0.32
C LYS A 7 -12.62 -12.29 0.36
N ASN A 8 -12.23 -12.88 -0.76
CA ASN A 8 -11.08 -13.77 -0.86
C ASN A 8 -10.81 -14.17 -2.33
N LYS A 9 -9.73 -14.92 -2.54
CA LYS A 9 -9.31 -15.37 -3.88
C LYS A 9 -10.28 -16.36 -4.52
N GLU A 10 -11.19 -16.99 -3.76
CA GLU A 10 -12.15 -17.98 -4.26
C GLU A 10 -13.33 -17.36 -5.03
N GLU A 11 -13.45 -16.03 -5.06
CA GLU A 11 -14.43 -15.31 -5.88
C GLU A 11 -14.37 -15.70 -7.36
N LYS A 12 -15.53 -15.78 -8.02
CA LYS A 12 -15.62 -16.25 -9.41
C LYS A 12 -14.74 -15.41 -10.35
N GLU A 13 -14.83 -14.07 -10.28
CA GLU A 13 -14.01 -13.21 -11.14
C GLU A 13 -12.51 -13.35 -10.81
N ALA A 14 -12.16 -13.51 -9.53
CA ALA A 14 -10.77 -13.71 -9.12
C ALA A 14 -10.19 -15.01 -9.70
N GLN A 15 -10.97 -16.09 -9.73
CA GLN A 15 -10.57 -17.36 -10.34
C GLN A 15 -10.48 -17.29 -11.87
N GLU A 16 -11.30 -16.48 -12.53
CA GLU A 16 -11.19 -16.21 -13.97
C GLU A 16 -9.90 -15.46 -14.29
N VAL A 17 -9.54 -14.44 -13.50
CA VAL A 17 -8.23 -13.76 -13.62
C VAL A 17 -7.08 -14.72 -13.35
N ALA A 18 -7.21 -15.61 -12.36
CA ALA A 18 -6.21 -16.63 -12.06
C ALA A 18 -6.00 -17.59 -13.24
N ARG A 19 -7.08 -18.04 -13.88
CA ARG A 19 -7.03 -18.88 -15.07
C ARG A 19 -6.31 -18.17 -16.21
N PHE A 20 -6.70 -16.93 -16.51
CA PHE A 20 -6.04 -16.10 -17.50
C PHE A 20 -4.53 -15.98 -17.23
N CYS A 21 -4.15 -15.73 -15.97
CA CYS A 21 -2.75 -15.64 -15.59
C CYS A 21 -1.99 -16.96 -15.82
N ARG A 22 -2.56 -18.11 -15.46
CA ARG A 22 -1.96 -19.43 -15.70
C ARG A 22 -1.76 -19.71 -17.19
N GLU A 23 -2.78 -19.44 -18.00
CA GLU A 23 -2.74 -19.66 -19.46
C GLU A 23 -1.69 -18.79 -20.17
N ASN A 24 -1.36 -17.63 -19.58
CA ASN A 24 -0.42 -16.66 -20.15
C ASN A 24 0.94 -16.61 -19.43
N GLY A 25 1.22 -17.54 -18.49
CA GLY A 25 2.47 -17.56 -17.73
C GLY A 25 2.70 -16.32 -16.86
N LEU A 26 1.63 -15.66 -16.43
CA LEU A 26 1.69 -14.44 -15.61
C LEU A 26 1.59 -14.80 -14.12
N GLN A 27 2.39 -14.13 -13.28
CA GLN A 27 2.24 -14.21 -11.83
C GLN A 27 0.96 -13.49 -11.38
N ILE A 28 0.11 -14.16 -10.60
CA ILE A 28 -1.07 -13.57 -9.98
C ILE A 28 -0.80 -13.25 -8.51
N ARG A 29 -1.29 -12.09 -8.05
CA ARG A 29 -1.32 -11.67 -6.66
C ARG A 29 -2.74 -11.25 -6.29
N PHE A 30 -3.26 -11.75 -5.18
CA PHE A 30 -4.56 -11.32 -4.65
C PHE A 30 -4.37 -10.37 -3.48
N ILE A 31 -4.96 -9.19 -3.60
CA ILE A 31 -4.88 -8.12 -2.62
C ILE A 31 -6.28 -7.97 -2.03
N HIS A 32 -6.45 -8.27 -0.75
CA HIS A 32 -7.72 -7.96 -0.09
C HIS A 32 -7.94 -6.46 -0.12
N GLN A 33 -9.17 -6.06 -0.45
CA GLN A 33 -9.54 -4.65 -0.44
C GLN A 33 -9.20 -4.05 0.93
N MET A 34 -8.37 -3.03 0.90
CA MET A 34 -7.92 -2.34 2.10
C MET A 34 -8.89 -1.21 2.46
N ASN A 35 -9.01 -0.93 3.76
CA ASN A 35 -9.71 0.23 4.27
C ASN A 35 -8.75 1.11 5.07
N LEU A 36 -8.40 2.27 4.51
CA LEU A 36 -7.48 3.23 5.13
C LEU A 36 -8.06 3.84 6.41
N GLU A 37 -9.37 4.06 6.45
CA GLU A 37 -10.05 4.74 7.56
C GLU A 37 -10.14 3.83 8.78
N THR A 38 -10.48 2.56 8.57
CA THR A 38 -10.56 1.57 9.65
C THR A 38 -9.21 0.92 9.97
N GLY A 39 -8.23 1.02 9.06
CA GLY A 39 -6.92 0.40 9.23
C GLY A 39 -6.87 -1.07 8.81
N GLU A 40 -7.87 -1.54 8.05
CA GLU A 40 -7.95 -2.93 7.62
C GLU A 40 -7.06 -3.17 6.39
N PHE A 41 -6.12 -4.10 6.56
CA PHE A 41 -5.28 -4.65 5.50
C PHE A 41 -4.78 -6.04 5.90
N SER A 42 -4.38 -6.83 4.91
CA SER A 42 -3.80 -8.16 5.14
C SER A 42 -2.57 -8.37 4.26
N VAL A 43 -1.84 -9.45 4.55
CA VAL A 43 -0.72 -9.87 3.72
C VAL A 43 -1.23 -10.26 2.33
N VAL A 44 -0.50 -9.86 1.29
CA VAL A 44 -0.87 -10.14 -0.10
C VAL A 44 -0.68 -11.62 -0.41
N ASP A 45 -1.71 -12.26 -0.95
CA ASP A 45 -1.63 -13.65 -1.40
C ASP A 45 -0.81 -13.74 -2.69
N GLY A 46 0.25 -14.54 -2.67
CA GLY A 46 1.13 -14.74 -3.83
C GLY A 46 2.15 -13.61 -4.07
N GLY A 47 2.36 -12.72 -3.09
CA GLY A 47 3.37 -11.67 -3.18
C GLY A 47 3.67 -10.96 -1.87
N GLU A 48 4.31 -9.80 -1.97
CA GLU A 48 4.68 -8.96 -0.82
C GLU A 48 3.70 -7.79 -0.65
N GLY A 49 3.46 -7.41 0.60
CA GLY A 49 2.55 -6.32 0.97
C GLY A 49 1.75 -6.69 2.22
N GLY A 50 1.27 -5.68 2.96
CA GLY A 50 0.54 -5.89 4.22
C GLY A 50 1.37 -6.40 5.40
N ASP A 51 2.58 -6.90 5.17
CA ASP A 51 3.50 -7.31 6.23
C ASP A 51 4.32 -6.14 6.76
N CYS A 52 3.85 -5.54 7.87
CA CYS A 52 4.49 -4.38 8.48
C CYS A 52 5.89 -4.69 9.05
N LYS A 53 6.12 -5.91 9.53
CA LYS A 53 7.40 -6.29 10.15
C LYS A 53 8.56 -6.21 9.16
N ASN A 54 8.28 -6.54 7.91
CA ASN A 54 9.25 -6.52 6.82
C ASN A 54 9.09 -5.29 5.90
N CYS A 55 8.18 -4.36 6.20
CA CYS A 55 7.89 -3.22 5.34
C CYS A 55 8.98 -2.15 5.43
N ASN A 56 9.71 -1.94 4.34
CA ASN A 56 10.74 -0.90 4.17
C ASN A 56 10.28 0.28 3.28
N ARG A 57 8.98 0.38 2.98
CA ARG A 57 8.45 1.37 2.03
C ARG A 57 8.24 2.75 2.66
N LEU A 58 8.73 3.79 2.00
CA LEU A 58 8.30 5.18 2.13
C LEU A 58 7.63 5.60 0.81
N ARG A 59 6.76 6.61 0.84
CA ARG A 59 5.97 7.01 -0.33
C ARG A 59 6.14 8.50 -0.61
N LEU A 60 6.59 8.87 -1.80
CA LEU A 60 6.50 10.25 -2.28
C LEU A 60 5.18 10.43 -3.02
N THR A 61 4.35 11.35 -2.56
CA THR A 61 3.06 11.67 -3.18
C THR A 61 3.22 12.64 -4.35
N ALA A 62 2.23 12.72 -5.23
CA ALA A 62 2.24 13.61 -6.39
C ALA A 62 2.30 15.11 -6.01
N ASN A 63 1.83 15.48 -4.81
CA ASN A 63 1.93 16.85 -4.30
C ASN A 63 3.27 17.16 -3.62
N GLY A 64 4.23 16.23 -3.61
CA GLY A 64 5.57 16.43 -3.06
C GLY A 64 5.65 16.24 -1.55
N GLU A 65 4.92 15.28 -1.00
CA GLU A 65 4.99 14.91 0.42
C GLU A 65 5.56 13.50 0.56
N ILE A 66 6.51 13.31 1.48
CA ILE A 66 7.01 11.98 1.83
C ILE A 66 6.17 11.45 3.00
N ARG A 67 5.48 10.33 2.77
CA ARG A 67 4.71 9.60 3.78
C ARG A 67 5.47 8.35 4.27
N PRO A 68 5.56 8.14 5.59
CA PRO A 68 6.22 6.98 6.17
C PRO A 68 5.47 5.64 6.00
N CYS A 69 4.15 5.73 5.83
CA CYS A 69 3.26 4.58 5.74
C CYS A 69 2.02 4.95 4.90
N LEU A 70 1.41 3.94 4.28
CA LEU A 70 0.12 4.08 3.61
C LEU A 70 -1.01 4.34 4.63
N PHE A 71 -0.95 3.66 5.79
CA PHE A 71 -1.97 3.67 6.85
C PHE A 71 -1.57 4.59 8.01
N ASN A 72 -1.11 5.79 7.72
CA ASN A 72 -0.79 6.80 8.73
C ASN A 72 -0.81 8.20 8.11
N ASP A 73 -1.30 9.20 8.84
CA ASP A 73 -1.46 10.58 8.34
C ASP A 73 -0.19 11.44 8.31
N LEU A 74 0.93 10.95 8.84
CA LEU A 74 2.20 11.68 8.77
C LEU A 74 2.61 11.92 7.32
N SER A 75 3.07 13.13 7.06
CA SER A 75 3.57 13.58 5.77
C SER A 75 4.59 14.69 5.98
N TYR A 76 5.62 14.72 5.14
CA TYR A 76 6.69 15.70 5.20
C TYR A 76 6.93 16.29 3.81
N SER A 77 6.64 17.58 3.66
CA SER A 77 6.74 18.27 2.38
C SER A 77 8.18 18.31 1.89
N THR A 78 8.42 18.17 0.59
CA THR A 78 9.72 18.40 -0.06
C THR A 78 9.81 19.77 -0.73
N LYS A 79 8.72 20.55 -0.71
CA LYS A 79 8.64 21.87 -1.34
C LYS A 79 9.16 22.98 -0.43
N ASN A 80 8.96 22.82 0.87
CA ASN A 80 9.25 23.83 1.88
C ASN A 80 10.46 23.46 2.75
N ARG A 81 11.19 22.40 2.42
CA ARG A 81 12.40 21.93 3.13
C ARG A 81 13.28 21.09 2.20
N PRO A 82 14.56 20.89 2.53
CA PRO A 82 15.45 19.98 1.81
C PRO A 82 14.90 18.54 1.74
N VAL A 83 15.15 17.86 0.63
CA VAL A 83 14.62 16.51 0.36
C VAL A 83 15.19 15.48 1.35
N ASP A 84 16.47 15.60 1.68
CA ASP A 84 17.15 14.76 2.66
C ASP A 84 16.53 14.91 4.05
N GLU A 85 16.21 16.13 4.46
CA GLU A 85 15.52 16.39 5.73
C GLU A 85 14.12 15.73 5.76
N ALA A 86 13.32 15.93 4.71
CA ALA A 86 12.00 15.31 4.59
C ALA A 86 12.08 13.77 4.64
N PHE A 87 13.08 13.21 3.97
CA PHE A 87 13.33 11.77 3.96
C PHE A 87 13.71 11.24 5.34
N GLN A 88 14.64 11.90 6.04
CA GLN A 88 15.06 11.49 7.38
C GLN A 88 13.91 11.56 8.38
N LEU A 89 13.08 12.60 8.32
CA LEU A 89 11.90 12.72 9.15
C LEU A 89 10.90 11.58 8.90
N ALA A 90 10.65 11.24 7.63
CA ALA A 90 9.79 10.11 7.29
C ALA A 90 10.36 8.77 7.76
N LEU A 91 11.67 8.56 7.63
CA LEU A 91 12.33 7.34 8.07
C LEU A 91 12.26 7.17 9.60
N GLN A 92 12.59 8.23 10.35
CA GLN A 92 12.61 8.21 11.80
C GLN A 92 11.21 8.07 12.41
N ASN A 93 10.18 8.61 11.75
CA ASN A 93 8.79 8.55 12.19
C ASN A 93 8.00 7.42 11.51
N LYS A 94 8.70 6.43 10.92
CA LYS A 94 8.03 5.26 10.36
C LYS A 94 7.33 4.46 11.47
N PRO A 95 6.00 4.32 11.43
CA PRO A 95 5.30 3.59 12.48
C PRO A 95 5.64 2.10 12.40
N LYS A 96 5.65 1.43 13.56
CA LYS A 96 5.92 -0.02 13.65
C LYS A 96 4.92 -0.87 12.86
N ALA A 97 3.69 -0.37 12.73
CA ALA A 97 2.63 -0.97 11.91
C ALA A 97 1.71 0.12 11.35
N GLY A 98 1.01 -0.20 10.26
CA GLY A 98 -0.09 0.64 9.79
C GLY A 98 -1.14 0.82 10.88
N THR A 99 -1.66 2.04 11.02
CA THR A 99 -2.75 2.37 11.93
C THR A 99 -3.99 2.73 11.11
N ARG A 100 -4.21 4.01 10.85
CA ARG A 100 -5.31 4.54 10.04
C ARG A 100 -4.87 5.82 9.35
N SER A 101 -5.48 6.14 8.22
CA SER A 101 -5.23 7.36 7.46
C SER A 101 -6.55 8.03 7.13
N LEU A 102 -6.81 9.20 7.72
CA LEU A 102 -8.03 10.00 7.51
C LEU A 102 -7.81 11.15 6.53
N SER A 103 -6.57 11.59 6.37
CA SER A 103 -6.19 12.76 5.55
C SER A 103 -5.94 12.42 4.08
N GLY A 104 -6.08 11.15 3.70
CA GLY A 104 -5.61 10.63 2.42
C GLY A 104 -6.57 9.64 1.79
N LYS A 105 -7.23 10.05 0.69
CA LYS A 105 -7.98 9.10 -0.16
C LYS A 105 -6.99 8.26 -0.97
N PHE A 106 -7.32 6.98 -1.20
CA PHE A 106 -6.48 6.00 -1.92
C PHE A 106 -5.88 6.55 -3.24
N TYR A 107 -6.67 7.35 -3.97
CA TYR A 107 -6.28 7.96 -5.26
C TYR A 107 -5.07 8.90 -5.19
N GLY A 108 -4.75 9.48 -4.02
CA GLY A 108 -3.65 10.45 -3.88
C GLY A 108 -2.29 9.86 -3.44
N ILE A 109 -2.28 8.60 -3.00
CA ILE A 109 -1.12 7.98 -2.32
C ILE A 109 -0.64 6.71 -3.05
N GLY A 110 -1.43 6.23 -4.02
CA GLY A 110 -1.18 5.01 -4.80
C GLY A 110 -1.59 3.77 -4.02
N GLY A 111 -2.55 3.02 -4.56
CA GLY A 111 -2.90 1.66 -4.12
C GLY A 111 -2.36 0.66 -5.12
#